data_AF-A0A833LZ57-F1
#
_entry.id   AF-A0A833LZ57-F1
#
_cell.length_a   1.000
_cell.length_b   1.000
_cell.length_c   1.000
_cell.angle_alpha   90.00
_cell.angle_beta   90.00
_cell.angle_gamma   90.00
#
_symmetry.space_group_name_H-M   'P 1'
#
loop_
_entity.id
_entity.type
_entity.pdbx_description
1 polymer ?
#
loop_
_entity_poly.entity_id
_entity_poly.type
_entity_poly.pdbx_seq_one_letter_code
_entity_poly.pdbx_strand_id
1 'polypeptide(L)'
;MLRRPMRRDRFPPPARVSHLFFDAVPLTNLSHLGTCPANRRLGPGSETRQAAWRRSGLGAMTSKQEGWPFGRGRDGGEQPHRASVRIAALAVCIPLFGGWAKGSGVEIVSRYYSIHGADHAELVASVRRNGPKGGRAYGIGYIDFFPRYRSEASAGGCRIAEAEVGLRVELELPRWDGARDGPQRIANFARRFARAIEAHEMEHVRIARHYARRMRSELLRLKADSSCWSLSSRAEDLIRDLKKRHIESQKAFDRRVNKQIKRLL
;
A
#
# COMPACT_ATOMS: atom_id res chain seq x y z
N MET A 1 -50.54 28.77 32.60
CA MET A 1 -49.14 28.44 32.23
C MET A 1 -48.83 27.02 32.69
N LEU A 2 -48.79 26.04 31.79
CA LEU A 2 -48.41 24.65 32.09
C LEU A 2 -47.41 24.19 31.02
N ARG A 3 -46.15 23.97 31.43
CA ARG A 3 -45.06 23.53 30.56
C ARG A 3 -45.13 22.01 30.35
N ARG A 4 -45.14 21.56 29.09
CA ARG A 4 -44.94 20.15 28.70
C ARG A 4 -43.45 19.79 28.72
N PRO A 5 -43.05 18.59 29.19
CA PRO A 5 -41.66 18.13 29.09
C PRO A 5 -41.37 17.43 27.75
N MET A 6 -40.16 17.66 27.22
CA MET A 6 -39.59 17.04 26.02
C MET A 6 -39.36 15.53 26.21
N ARG A 7 -39.70 14.73 25.19
CA ARG A 7 -39.36 13.30 25.08
C ARG A 7 -37.87 13.14 24.74
N ARG A 8 -37.18 12.26 25.47
CA ARG A 8 -35.86 11.73 25.11
C ARG A 8 -36.02 10.51 24.21
N ASP A 9 -35.44 10.58 23.02
CA ASP A 9 -35.40 9.48 22.07
C ASP A 9 -34.49 8.35 22.57
N ARG A 10 -35.00 7.13 22.40
CA ARG A 10 -34.44 5.86 22.89
C ARG A 10 -33.72 5.20 21.70
N PHE A 11 -32.40 5.12 21.75
CA PHE A 11 -31.59 4.40 20.75
C PHE A 11 -31.87 2.88 20.84
N PRO A 12 -32.02 2.16 19.71
CA PRO A 12 -32.10 0.70 19.69
C PRO A 12 -30.71 0.04 19.80
N PRO A 13 -30.59 -1.15 20.40
CA PRO A 13 -29.32 -1.88 20.52
C PRO A 13 -28.91 -2.55 19.20
N PRO A 14 -27.61 -2.80 18.96
CA PRO A 14 -27.14 -3.50 17.77
C PRO A 14 -27.50 -4.99 17.81
N ALA A 15 -27.98 -5.50 16.66
CA ALA A 15 -28.29 -6.90 16.44
C ALA A 15 -27.03 -7.78 16.39
N ARG A 16 -27.14 -8.99 16.95
CA ARG A 16 -26.12 -10.05 16.91
C ARG A 16 -25.87 -10.51 15.47
N VAL A 17 -24.61 -10.65 15.09
CA VAL A 17 -24.20 -11.26 13.82
C VAL A 17 -23.94 -12.75 14.08
N SER A 18 -24.74 -13.60 13.46
CA SER A 18 -24.51 -15.04 13.36
C SER A 18 -23.38 -15.32 12.38
N HIS A 19 -22.40 -16.12 12.81
CA HIS A 19 -21.35 -16.73 12.00
C HIS A 19 -21.93 -17.76 11.04
N LEU A 20 -21.58 -17.71 9.74
CA LEU A 20 -21.63 -18.78 8.72
C LEU A 20 -21.03 -18.15 7.42
N PHE A 21 -20.19 -18.72 6.55
CA PHE A 21 -19.57 -20.04 6.34
C PHE A 21 -18.22 -19.80 5.63
N PHE A 22 -17.21 -20.62 5.94
CA PHE A 22 -15.93 -20.74 5.22
C PHE A 22 -16.09 -21.84 4.17
N ASP A 23 -15.75 -21.58 2.91
CA ASP A 23 -15.41 -22.65 1.96
C ASP A 23 -13.88 -22.73 1.85
N ALA A 24 -13.34 -23.82 2.39
CA ALA A 24 -11.96 -24.25 2.20
C ALA A 24 -11.89 -25.18 0.98
N VAL A 25 -10.94 -24.92 0.08
CA VAL A 25 -10.60 -25.83 -1.02
C VAL A 25 -9.57 -26.85 -0.50
N PRO A 26 -9.79 -28.17 -0.66
CA PRO A 26 -8.81 -29.16 -0.24
C PRO A 26 -7.69 -29.31 -1.29
N LEU A 27 -6.44 -29.33 -0.81
CA LEU A 27 -5.26 -29.77 -1.55
C LEU A 27 -4.94 -31.21 -1.15
N THR A 28 -5.03 -32.15 -2.09
CA THR A 28 -4.15 -33.34 -2.20
C THR A 28 -4.47 -34.06 -3.51
N ASN A 29 -3.51 -34.25 -4.41
CA ASN A 29 -2.74 -35.51 -4.49
C ASN A 29 -1.64 -35.39 -5.56
N LEU A 30 -0.39 -35.63 -5.17
CA LEU A 30 0.75 -35.82 -6.06
C LEU A 30 0.84 -37.31 -6.39
N SER A 31 0.97 -37.67 -7.66
CA SER A 31 1.69 -38.88 -8.09
C SER A 31 1.97 -38.87 -9.60
N HIS A 32 3.28 -38.88 -9.88
CA HIS A 32 4.01 -39.68 -10.86
C HIS A 32 3.94 -39.49 -12.39
N LEU A 33 5.15 -39.17 -12.90
CA LEU A 33 5.89 -39.74 -14.05
C LEU A 33 5.47 -39.34 -15.47
N GLY A 34 6.45 -38.78 -16.21
CA GLY A 34 6.36 -38.59 -17.67
C GLY A 34 7.51 -37.76 -18.25
N THR A 35 8.67 -38.40 -18.39
CA THR A 35 9.67 -38.28 -19.48
C THR A 35 9.93 -36.94 -20.22
N CYS A 36 11.22 -36.55 -20.23
CA CYS A 36 11.84 -35.60 -21.17
C CYS A 36 11.80 -36.11 -22.63
N PRO A 37 11.80 -35.17 -23.60
CA PRO A 37 12.77 -35.30 -24.69
C PRO A 37 13.45 -33.97 -25.10
N ALA A 38 14.77 -34.12 -25.29
CA ALA A 38 15.68 -33.55 -26.28
C ALA A 38 15.37 -32.22 -27.01
N ASN A 39 16.23 -31.24 -26.71
CA ASN A 39 17.15 -30.56 -27.62
C ASN A 39 16.67 -30.29 -29.07
N ARG A 40 16.30 -29.04 -29.35
CA ARG A 40 16.30 -28.49 -30.72
C ARG A 40 16.98 -27.12 -30.74
N ARG A 41 18.04 -27.03 -31.55
CA ARG A 41 18.87 -25.84 -31.78
C ARG A 41 18.04 -24.71 -32.41
N LEU A 42 18.24 -23.49 -31.94
CA LEU A 42 17.73 -22.26 -32.56
C LEU A 42 18.88 -21.55 -33.29
N GLY A 43 18.65 -21.21 -34.57
CA GLY A 43 19.47 -20.26 -35.33
C GLY A 43 19.01 -18.81 -35.11
N PRO A 44 19.82 -17.80 -35.53
CA PRO A 44 19.70 -16.43 -35.05
C PRO A 44 18.79 -15.57 -35.93
N GLY A 45 18.02 -14.67 -35.30
CA GLY A 45 17.17 -13.70 -36.00
C GLY A 45 16.64 -12.61 -35.07
N SER A 46 17.30 -11.45 -35.13
CA SER A 46 16.81 -10.06 -35.00
C SER A 46 15.67 -9.69 -34.02
N GLU A 47 16.02 -8.72 -33.16
CA GLU A 47 15.21 -7.54 -32.79
C GLU A 47 13.89 -7.71 -32.02
N THR A 48 13.85 -7.31 -30.75
CA THR A 48 13.36 -5.97 -30.32
C THR A 48 13.16 -5.89 -28.80
N ARG A 49 13.12 -4.64 -28.35
CA ARG A 49 13.18 -4.10 -27.00
C ARG A 49 12.00 -4.52 -26.10
N GLN A 50 12.32 -4.64 -24.80
CA GLN A 50 11.47 -4.24 -23.66
C GLN A 50 10.04 -4.81 -23.60
N ALA A 51 9.89 -6.01 -23.03
CA ALA A 51 8.64 -6.44 -22.39
C ALA A 51 8.89 -7.61 -21.42
N ALA A 52 9.32 -7.32 -20.20
CA ALA A 52 9.46 -8.34 -19.16
C ALA A 52 9.26 -7.77 -17.74
N TRP A 53 8.07 -7.24 -17.45
CA TRP A 53 7.57 -7.10 -16.07
C TRP A 53 6.10 -7.52 -16.01
N ARG A 54 5.85 -8.80 -16.27
CA ARG A 54 4.61 -9.51 -15.90
C ARG A 54 4.97 -10.91 -15.46
N ARG A 55 5.23 -11.08 -14.15
CA ARG A 55 5.12 -12.33 -13.41
C ARG A 55 5.36 -12.06 -11.93
N SER A 56 4.29 -11.79 -11.18
CA SER A 56 4.09 -12.11 -9.74
C SER A 56 2.88 -11.35 -9.18
N GLY A 57 1.70 -11.65 -9.73
CA GLY A 57 0.44 -11.42 -9.02
C GLY A 57 0.23 -12.57 -8.04
N LEU A 58 0.90 -12.50 -6.89
CA LEU A 58 0.71 -13.30 -5.68
C LEU A 58 1.61 -12.63 -4.63
N GLY A 59 1.03 -11.70 -3.85
CA GLY A 59 1.70 -11.16 -2.67
C GLY A 59 1.79 -12.25 -1.62
N ALA A 60 2.79 -13.13 -1.78
CA ALA A 60 3.19 -14.05 -0.74
C ALA A 60 3.61 -13.23 0.48
N MET A 61 3.07 -13.58 1.64
CA MET A 61 3.68 -13.26 2.92
C MET A 61 5.09 -13.86 2.91
N THR A 62 6.09 -13.08 2.56
CA THR A 62 7.49 -13.41 2.84
C THR A 62 7.98 -12.43 3.88
N SER A 63 7.90 -12.89 5.13
CA SER A 63 8.82 -12.48 6.17
C SER A 63 10.23 -12.82 5.68
N LYS A 64 10.92 -11.86 5.09
CA LYS A 64 12.37 -11.88 4.99
C LYS A 64 12.85 -10.49 5.39
N GLN A 65 12.88 -10.28 6.71
CA GLN A 65 13.69 -9.24 7.29
C GLN A 65 15.15 -9.65 7.04
N GLU A 66 15.75 -9.02 6.03
CA GLU A 66 17.20 -9.07 5.88
C GLU A 66 17.79 -8.35 7.09
N GLY A 67 18.46 -9.14 7.93
CA GLY A 67 19.10 -8.68 9.14
C GLY A 67 20.15 -7.63 8.81
N TRP A 68 20.04 -6.48 9.45
CA TRP A 68 21.14 -5.52 9.51
C TRP A 68 22.22 -6.05 10.46
N PRO A 69 23.51 -5.90 10.13
CA PRO A 69 24.58 -6.54 10.88
C PRO A 69 24.79 -5.81 12.21
N PHE A 70 24.57 -6.51 13.32
CA PHE A 70 25.15 -6.16 14.61
C PHE A 70 26.62 -6.55 14.60
N GLY A 71 27.51 -5.57 14.49
CA GLY A 71 28.95 -5.74 14.75
C GLY A 71 29.16 -6.14 16.21
N ARG A 72 29.82 -7.28 16.43
CA ARG A 72 30.21 -7.79 17.74
C ARG A 72 31.74 -7.86 17.81
N GLY A 73 32.30 -7.22 18.85
CA GLY A 73 33.47 -7.66 19.61
C GLY A 73 34.83 -7.77 18.90
N ARG A 74 35.72 -6.81 19.19
CA ARG A 74 37.17 -7.04 19.25
C ARG A 74 37.51 -7.55 20.65
N ASP A 75 38.24 -8.66 20.72
CA ASP A 75 39.02 -9.04 21.90
C ASP A 75 40.48 -9.26 21.48
N GLY A 76 41.40 -8.80 22.33
CA GLY A 76 42.74 -9.38 22.50
C GLY A 76 43.89 -8.79 21.67
N GLY A 77 44.77 -8.02 22.30
CA GLY A 77 46.07 -7.64 21.74
C GLY A 77 46.86 -6.71 22.64
N GLU A 78 47.73 -7.30 23.46
CA GLU A 78 48.65 -6.71 24.44
C GLU A 78 49.53 -5.55 23.93
N GLN A 79 49.84 -4.61 24.82
CA GLN A 79 50.80 -3.51 24.61
C GLN A 79 52.24 -3.99 24.81
N PRO A 80 53.21 -3.34 24.14
CA PRO A 80 54.39 -2.90 24.90
C PRO A 80 54.73 -1.42 24.68
N HIS A 81 55.28 -0.86 25.76
CA HIS A 81 55.66 0.52 25.96
C HIS A 81 56.85 0.94 25.07
N ARG A 82 56.78 2.12 24.44
CA ARG A 82 57.88 3.10 24.32
C ARG A 82 57.50 4.39 23.57
N ALA A 83 57.87 5.51 24.19
CA ALA A 83 58.26 6.81 23.62
C ALA A 83 57.25 7.60 22.75
N SER A 84 56.54 8.50 23.43
CA SER A 84 56.25 9.92 23.11
C SER A 84 56.49 10.43 21.68
N VAL A 85 55.40 10.56 20.90
CA VAL A 85 55.23 11.66 19.93
C VAL A 85 53.80 12.19 20.07
N ARG A 86 53.66 13.43 20.53
CA ARG A 86 52.37 14.13 20.63
C ARG A 86 51.94 14.61 19.24
N ILE A 87 51.24 13.77 18.48
CA ILE A 87 50.48 14.22 17.32
C ILE A 87 49.09 14.62 17.83
N ALA A 88 48.80 15.92 17.83
CA ALA A 88 47.45 16.44 18.05
C ALA A 88 46.57 16.02 16.86
N ALA A 89 46.00 14.82 16.93
CA ALA A 89 44.99 14.39 15.99
C ALA A 89 43.69 15.13 16.31
N LEU A 90 43.42 16.19 15.53
CA LEU A 90 42.07 16.75 15.40
C LEU A 90 41.17 15.65 14.85
N ALA A 91 40.53 14.91 15.76
CA ALA A 91 39.44 14.01 15.43
C ALA A 91 38.28 14.87 14.90
N VAL A 92 38.23 15.08 13.59
CA VAL A 92 37.04 15.56 12.91
C VAL A 92 36.00 14.44 13.04
N CYS A 93 35.20 14.50 14.12
CA CYS A 93 33.92 13.81 14.17
C CYS A 93 33.06 14.40 13.06
N ILE A 94 33.17 13.86 11.85
CA ILE A 94 32.12 14.00 10.85
C ILE A 94 30.93 13.26 11.45
N PRO A 95 29.88 13.95 11.93
CA PRO A 95 28.73 13.22 12.38
C PRO A 95 28.09 12.65 11.11
N LEU A 96 28.23 11.35 10.92
CA LEU A 96 27.42 10.58 9.98
C LEU A 96 25.98 10.55 10.53
N PHE A 97 25.35 11.71 10.70
CA PHE A 97 23.91 11.81 10.60
C PHE A 97 23.60 11.55 9.13
N GLY A 98 23.55 10.27 8.77
CA GLY A 98 22.86 9.82 7.57
C GLY A 98 21.46 10.39 7.66
N GLY A 99 21.24 11.53 6.99
CA GLY A 99 19.96 12.20 6.98
C GLY A 99 18.92 11.19 6.57
N TRP A 100 17.77 11.21 7.25
CA TRP A 100 16.59 10.46 6.89
C TRP A 100 16.22 10.81 5.45
N ALA A 101 16.76 10.07 4.49
CA ALA A 101 16.56 10.39 3.09
C ALA A 101 15.08 10.17 2.72
N LYS A 102 14.58 11.12 1.91
CA LYS A 102 13.23 11.29 1.39
C LYS A 102 12.41 10.00 1.36
N GLY A 103 11.41 9.91 2.24
CA GLY A 103 10.39 8.86 2.22
C GLY A 103 9.12 9.22 3.00
N SER A 104 9.08 10.40 3.63
CA SER A 104 7.87 11.03 4.14
C SER A 104 7.18 11.80 3.00
N GLY A 105 6.24 11.14 2.33
CA GLY A 105 5.48 11.76 1.23
C GLY A 105 4.37 10.85 0.70
N VAL A 106 3.47 11.44 -0.07
CA VAL A 106 2.45 10.70 -0.83
C VAL A 106 2.81 10.83 -2.31
N GLU A 107 3.23 9.73 -2.91
CA GLU A 107 3.43 9.60 -4.34
C GLU A 107 2.13 9.05 -4.97
N ILE A 108 1.58 9.76 -5.96
CA ILE A 108 0.40 9.31 -6.72
C ILE A 108 0.77 9.31 -8.18
N VAL A 109 0.66 8.15 -8.82
CA VAL A 109 0.88 7.97 -10.25
C VAL A 109 -0.44 7.53 -10.87
N SER A 110 -0.91 8.27 -11.87
CA SER A 110 -2.12 7.91 -12.61
C SER A 110 -1.76 7.42 -14.01
N ARG A 111 -2.32 6.28 -14.38
CA ARG A 111 -2.35 5.74 -15.74
C ARG A 111 -3.77 5.76 -16.24
N TYR A 112 -3.91 5.83 -17.56
CA TYR A 112 -5.22 5.98 -18.18
C TYR A 112 -5.47 4.90 -19.23
N TYR A 113 -6.71 4.43 -19.27
CA TYR A 113 -7.22 3.63 -20.38
C TYR A 113 -8.22 4.46 -21.18
N SER A 114 -8.16 4.34 -22.50
CA SER A 114 -8.94 5.15 -23.42
C SER A 114 -10.40 4.67 -23.47
N ILE A 115 -11.34 5.62 -23.44
CA ILE A 115 -12.78 5.39 -23.69
C ILE A 115 -13.25 6.27 -24.84
N HIS A 116 -14.11 5.71 -25.70
CA HIS A 116 -14.58 6.32 -26.95
C HIS A 116 -15.93 5.72 -27.39
N GLY A 117 -16.65 6.40 -28.28
CA GLY A 117 -17.88 5.91 -28.91
C GLY A 117 -18.68 7.04 -29.57
N ALA A 118 -19.41 6.75 -30.64
CA ALA A 118 -20.32 7.69 -31.31
C ALA A 118 -21.65 7.83 -30.55
N ASP A 119 -22.04 6.82 -29.79
CA ASP A 119 -23.24 6.81 -28.96
C ASP A 119 -22.98 6.23 -27.55
N HIS A 120 -24.05 6.10 -26.76
CA HIS A 120 -23.95 5.58 -25.40
C HIS A 120 -23.59 4.09 -25.36
N ALA A 121 -24.12 3.27 -26.27
CA ALA A 121 -23.89 1.84 -26.29
C ALA A 121 -22.42 1.53 -26.64
N GLU A 122 -21.88 2.24 -27.64
CA GLU A 122 -20.47 2.13 -28.01
C GLU A 122 -19.54 2.58 -26.88
N LEU A 123 -19.88 3.67 -26.18
CA LEU A 123 -19.12 4.13 -25.03
C LEU A 123 -19.10 3.10 -23.91
N VAL A 124 -20.25 2.53 -23.55
CA VAL A 124 -20.35 1.46 -22.53
C VAL A 124 -19.52 0.25 -22.95
N ALA A 125 -19.59 -0.15 -24.22
CA ALA A 125 -18.82 -1.26 -24.75
C ALA A 125 -17.30 -0.96 -24.69
N SER A 126 -16.88 0.27 -24.99
CA SER A 126 -15.50 0.73 -24.88
C SER A 126 -14.99 0.66 -23.43
N VAL A 127 -15.77 1.15 -22.46
CA VAL A 127 -15.44 1.06 -21.03
C VAL A 127 -15.30 -0.40 -20.60
N ARG A 128 -16.21 -1.29 -21.01
CA ARG A 128 -16.15 -2.71 -20.64
C ARG A 128 -14.97 -3.45 -21.28
N ARG A 129 -14.60 -3.11 -22.51
CA ARG A 129 -13.44 -3.72 -23.19
C ARG A 129 -12.12 -3.29 -22.56
N ASN A 130 -11.98 -2.00 -22.27
CA ASN A 130 -10.70 -1.41 -21.88
C ASN A 130 -10.51 -1.28 -20.37
N GLY A 131 -11.59 -1.39 -19.59
CA GLY A 131 -11.57 -1.19 -18.15
C GLY A 131 -10.82 -2.28 -17.39
N PRO A 132 -10.29 -1.96 -16.18
CA PRO A 132 -9.57 -2.91 -15.34
C PRO A 132 -10.36 -4.17 -15.03
N LYS A 133 -9.64 -5.27 -14.74
CA LYS A 133 -10.22 -6.59 -14.43
C LYS A 133 -11.19 -7.08 -15.53
N GLY A 134 -10.87 -6.79 -16.80
CA GLY A 134 -11.71 -7.15 -17.95
C GLY A 134 -13.07 -6.45 -17.93
N GLY A 135 -13.10 -5.16 -17.59
CA GLY A 135 -14.32 -4.34 -17.55
C GLY A 135 -15.18 -4.49 -16.30
N ARG A 136 -14.77 -5.31 -15.33
CA ARG A 136 -15.49 -5.52 -14.07
C ARG A 136 -15.30 -4.37 -13.08
N ALA A 137 -14.31 -3.53 -13.31
CA ALA A 137 -14.07 -2.30 -12.57
C ALA A 137 -13.97 -1.13 -13.54
N TYR A 138 -14.44 0.04 -13.11
CA TYR A 138 -14.36 1.28 -13.88
C TYR A 138 -13.12 2.11 -13.53
N GLY A 139 -12.49 1.82 -12.40
CA GLY A 139 -11.22 2.36 -11.97
C GLY A 139 -10.59 1.37 -10.99
N ILE A 140 -9.30 1.53 -10.72
CA ILE A 140 -8.64 0.79 -9.65
C ILE A 140 -7.47 1.58 -9.09
N GLY A 141 -7.33 1.55 -7.76
CA GLY A 141 -6.16 2.03 -7.05
C GLY A 141 -5.37 0.91 -6.37
N TYR A 142 -4.05 0.95 -6.48
CA TYR A 142 -3.11 0.16 -5.68
C TYR A 142 -2.43 1.09 -4.67
N ILE A 143 -2.35 0.68 -3.41
CA ILE A 143 -1.90 1.54 -2.31
C ILE A 143 -0.92 0.77 -1.43
N ASP A 144 0.29 1.31 -1.28
CA ASP A 144 1.35 0.78 -0.44
C ASP A 144 1.79 1.77 0.64
N PHE A 145 2.09 1.24 1.83
CA PHE A 145 2.58 1.99 2.98
C PHE A 145 4.04 1.64 3.27
N PHE A 146 4.87 2.67 3.47
CA PHE A 146 6.28 2.57 3.80
C PHE A 146 6.55 3.18 5.18
N PRO A 147 6.19 2.49 6.28
CA PRO A 147 6.49 2.95 7.63
C PRO A 147 8.00 2.81 7.92
N ARG A 148 8.56 3.84 8.55
CA ARG A 148 9.94 3.87 9.06
C ARG A 148 9.94 4.51 10.44
N TYR A 149 10.73 3.97 11.36
CA TYR A 149 10.86 4.54 12.70
C TYR A 149 12.26 4.28 13.24
N ARG A 150 12.69 5.12 14.19
CA ARG A 150 13.95 4.98 14.92
C ARG A 150 13.64 4.88 16.40
N SER A 151 14.24 3.89 17.01
CA SER A 151 14.20 3.70 18.45
C SER A 151 15.49 4.19 19.09
N GLU A 152 15.40 4.57 20.35
CA GLU A 152 16.55 4.97 21.16
C GLU A 152 16.38 4.52 22.61
N ALA A 153 17.50 4.37 23.31
CA ALA A 153 17.51 4.13 24.73
C ALA A 153 16.98 5.36 25.49
N SER A 154 16.30 5.11 26.60
CA SER A 154 15.70 6.10 27.48
C SER A 154 15.76 5.58 28.93
N ALA A 155 15.51 6.46 29.90
CA ALA A 155 15.55 6.10 31.32
C ALA A 155 14.60 4.93 31.69
N GLY A 156 13.54 4.69 30.90
CA GLY A 156 12.58 3.60 31.09
C GLY A 156 12.75 2.41 30.14
N GLY A 157 13.93 2.24 29.53
CA GLY A 157 14.20 1.23 28.50
C GLY A 157 14.26 1.83 27.09
N CYS A 158 13.74 1.15 26.07
CA CYS A 158 13.76 1.62 24.69
C CYS A 158 12.43 2.28 24.28
N ARG A 159 12.48 3.40 23.54
CA ARG A 159 11.28 4.08 22.99
C ARG A 159 11.45 4.45 21.51
N ILE A 160 10.34 4.71 20.82
CA ILE A 160 10.38 5.27 19.47
C ILE A 160 10.62 6.79 19.59
N ALA A 161 11.70 7.27 18.97
CA ALA A 161 12.05 8.69 18.95
C ALA A 161 11.41 9.40 17.75
N GLU A 162 11.41 8.73 16.60
CA GLU A 162 10.98 9.29 15.32
C GLU A 162 10.19 8.25 14.55
N ALA A 163 9.17 8.70 13.83
CA ALA A 163 8.38 7.86 12.93
C ALA A 163 7.92 8.66 11.70
N GLU A 164 7.94 7.99 10.56
CA GLU A 164 7.44 8.47 9.28
C GLU A 164 6.67 7.36 8.58
N VAL A 165 5.66 7.71 7.79
CA VAL A 165 4.91 6.73 6.99
C VAL A 165 4.69 7.31 5.60
N GLY A 166 5.42 6.77 4.62
CA GLY A 166 5.26 7.08 3.20
C GLY A 166 4.07 6.35 2.58
N LEU A 167 3.55 6.91 1.49
CA LEU A 167 2.48 6.32 0.68
C LEU A 167 2.86 6.33 -0.79
N ARG A 168 2.66 5.20 -1.47
CA ARG A 168 2.65 5.11 -2.93
C ARG A 168 1.28 4.68 -3.40
N VAL A 169 0.75 5.37 -4.40
CA VAL A 169 -0.54 5.11 -5.00
C VAL A 169 -0.37 5.01 -6.51
N GLU A 170 -0.87 3.93 -7.09
CA GLU A 170 -1.00 3.79 -8.54
C GLU A 170 -2.48 3.69 -8.91
N LEU A 171 -2.96 4.63 -9.72
CA LEU A 171 -4.34 4.68 -10.19
C LEU A 171 -4.41 4.30 -11.66
N GLU A 172 -5.43 3.55 -12.05
CA GLU A 172 -5.81 3.29 -13.43
C GLU A 172 -7.21 3.85 -13.68
N LEU A 173 -7.31 4.88 -14.52
CA LEU A 173 -8.50 5.71 -14.69
C LEU A 173 -8.97 5.78 -16.15
N PRO A 174 -10.29 5.91 -16.41
CA PRO A 174 -10.78 6.15 -17.76
C PRO A 174 -10.41 7.55 -18.24
N ARG A 175 -10.07 7.69 -19.53
CA ARG A 175 -9.90 8.99 -20.19
C ARG A 175 -10.59 9.01 -21.55
N TRP A 176 -11.36 10.07 -21.81
CA TRP A 176 -11.97 10.26 -23.12
C TRP A 176 -10.91 10.59 -24.17
N ASP A 177 -10.76 9.70 -25.15
CA ASP A 177 -9.82 9.84 -26.27
C ASP A 177 -10.55 9.81 -27.63
N GLY A 178 -11.90 9.83 -27.63
CA GLY A 178 -12.72 9.74 -28.83
C GLY A 178 -12.50 10.88 -29.83
N ALA A 179 -12.85 10.61 -31.10
CA ALA A 179 -12.68 11.53 -32.23
C ALA A 179 -13.24 12.93 -31.92
N ARG A 180 -12.58 13.96 -32.48
CA ARG A 180 -12.99 15.37 -32.35
C ARG A 180 -14.44 15.63 -32.78
N ASP A 181 -15.01 14.71 -33.56
CA ASP A 181 -16.30 14.84 -34.24
C ASP A 181 -17.41 13.97 -33.61
N GLY A 182 -17.11 13.26 -32.51
CA GLY A 182 -18.14 12.54 -31.75
C GLY A 182 -19.18 13.51 -31.18
N PRO A 183 -20.48 13.14 -31.08
CA PRO A 183 -21.51 14.05 -30.59
C PRO A 183 -21.13 14.64 -29.23
N GLN A 184 -21.14 15.97 -29.11
CA GLN A 184 -20.72 16.69 -27.89
C GLN A 184 -21.38 16.15 -26.62
N ARG A 185 -22.63 15.66 -26.75
CA ARG A 185 -23.38 15.00 -25.69
C ARG A 185 -22.67 13.76 -25.13
N ILE A 186 -22.11 12.91 -25.99
CA ILE A 186 -21.38 11.70 -25.59
C ILE A 186 -20.05 12.08 -24.94
N ALA A 187 -19.31 13.01 -25.52
CA ALA A 187 -18.06 13.49 -24.93
C ALA A 187 -18.27 14.10 -23.53
N ASN A 188 -19.35 14.87 -23.34
CA ASN A 188 -19.72 15.41 -22.02
C ASN A 188 -20.05 14.31 -21.02
N PHE A 189 -20.82 13.30 -21.44
CA PHE A 189 -21.15 12.15 -20.60
C PHE A 189 -19.88 11.38 -20.20
N ALA A 190 -19.00 11.06 -21.15
CA ALA A 190 -17.74 10.36 -20.90
C ALA A 190 -16.83 11.11 -19.94
N ARG A 191 -16.69 12.44 -20.09
CA ARG A 191 -15.93 13.28 -19.16
C ARG A 191 -16.54 13.29 -17.76
N ARG A 192 -17.86 13.32 -17.64
CA ARG A 192 -18.55 13.24 -16.34
C ARG A 192 -18.34 11.88 -15.69
N PHE A 193 -18.45 10.80 -16.45
CA PHE A 193 -18.15 9.44 -16.02
C PHE A 193 -16.71 9.37 -15.48
N ALA A 194 -15.72 9.82 -16.26
CA ALA A 194 -14.32 9.76 -15.86
C ALA A 194 -14.02 10.50 -14.55
N ARG A 195 -14.56 11.73 -14.40
CA ARG A 195 -14.44 12.49 -13.15
C ARG A 195 -15.10 11.79 -11.96
N ALA A 196 -16.22 11.11 -12.18
CA ALA A 196 -16.90 10.38 -11.11
C ALA A 196 -16.09 9.18 -10.63
N ILE A 197 -15.42 8.47 -11.55
CA ILE A 197 -14.51 7.37 -11.21
C ILE A 197 -13.26 7.90 -10.50
N GLU A 198 -12.64 8.95 -11.02
CA GLU A 198 -11.48 9.57 -10.36
C GLU A 198 -11.81 10.01 -8.93
N ALA A 199 -12.96 10.64 -8.72
CA ALA A 199 -13.41 11.03 -7.37
C ALA A 199 -13.59 9.82 -6.44
N HIS A 200 -14.06 8.69 -6.96
CA HIS A 200 -14.18 7.44 -6.21
C HIS A 200 -12.80 6.89 -5.82
N GLU A 201 -11.85 6.80 -6.76
CA GLU A 201 -10.50 6.33 -6.47
C GLU A 201 -9.74 7.27 -5.52
N MET A 202 -9.93 8.58 -5.65
CA MET A 202 -9.31 9.56 -4.75
C MET A 202 -9.84 9.49 -3.32
N GLU A 203 -11.04 8.98 -3.10
CA GLU A 203 -11.55 8.72 -1.76
C GLU A 203 -10.82 7.55 -1.09
N HIS A 204 -10.44 6.52 -1.86
CA HIS A 204 -9.54 5.48 -1.36
C HIS A 204 -8.18 6.06 -0.95
N VAL A 205 -7.62 6.98 -1.73
CA VAL A 205 -6.39 7.69 -1.39
C VAL A 205 -6.56 8.51 -0.11
N ARG A 206 -7.71 9.16 0.09
CA ARG A 206 -8.01 9.92 1.31
C ARG A 206 -8.02 9.02 2.55
N ILE A 207 -8.63 7.83 2.45
CA ILE A 207 -8.65 6.82 3.52
C ILE A 207 -7.22 6.35 3.82
N ALA A 208 -6.40 6.07 2.81
CA ALA A 208 -5.01 5.67 3.00
C ALA A 208 -4.17 6.75 3.69
N ARG A 209 -4.31 8.01 3.27
CA ARG A 209 -3.68 9.18 3.92
C ARG A 209 -4.05 9.30 5.39
N HIS A 210 -5.31 9.05 5.73
CA HIS A 210 -5.74 9.03 7.14
C HIS A 210 -4.99 7.94 7.93
N TYR A 211 -4.91 6.72 7.40
CA TYR A 211 -4.20 5.63 8.07
C TYR A 211 -2.69 5.83 8.16
N ALA A 212 -2.06 6.49 7.20
CA ALA A 212 -0.63 6.82 7.28
C ALA A 212 -0.34 7.79 8.44
N ARG A 213 -1.17 8.85 8.58
CA ARG A 213 -1.07 9.78 9.71
C ARG A 213 -1.35 9.09 11.05
N ARG A 214 -2.36 8.23 11.09
CA ARG A 214 -2.71 7.44 12.28
C ARG A 214 -1.56 6.53 12.69
N MET A 215 -0.99 5.79 11.74
CA MET A 215 0.15 4.89 11.98
C MET A 215 1.36 5.63 12.52
N ARG A 216 1.73 6.75 11.91
CA ARG A 216 2.80 7.62 12.45
C ARG A 216 2.51 8.02 13.90
N SER A 217 1.30 8.50 14.16
CA SER A 217 0.92 8.98 15.48
C SER A 217 0.87 7.89 16.54
N GLU A 218 0.43 6.67 16.20
CA GLU A 218 0.35 5.56 17.15
C GLU A 218 1.73 4.96 17.40
N LEU A 219 2.62 4.89 16.40
CA LEU A 219 4.02 4.50 16.58
C LEU A 219 4.72 5.42 17.60
N LEU A 220 4.59 6.74 17.45
CA LEU A 220 5.17 7.70 18.40
C LEU A 220 4.58 7.62 19.81
N ARG A 221 3.40 7.01 19.98
CA ARG A 221 2.73 6.84 21.28
C ARG A 221 2.96 5.46 21.91
N LEU A 222 3.69 4.57 21.25
CA LEU A 222 4.06 3.30 21.86
C LEU A 222 4.85 3.58 23.14
N LYS A 223 4.36 3.02 24.25
CA LYS A 223 5.05 3.08 25.54
C LYS A 223 6.45 2.51 25.39
N ALA A 224 7.41 3.04 26.15
CA ALA A 224 8.75 2.45 26.23
C ALA A 224 8.66 0.98 26.68
N ASP A 225 9.65 0.19 26.27
CA ASP A 225 9.76 -1.23 26.59
C ASP A 225 11.13 -1.54 27.20
N SER A 226 11.24 -2.69 27.87
CA SER A 226 12.49 -3.11 28.51
C SER A 226 13.64 -3.30 27.52
N SER A 227 13.33 -3.62 26.25
CA SER A 227 14.32 -3.77 25.17
C SER A 227 13.82 -3.20 23.84
N CYS A 228 14.75 -2.74 22.99
CA CYS A 228 14.41 -2.28 21.64
C CYS A 228 13.85 -3.40 20.76
N TRP A 229 14.25 -4.64 21.00
CA TRP A 229 13.72 -5.80 20.27
C TRP A 229 12.22 -5.99 20.53
N SER A 230 11.81 -5.97 21.82
CA SER A 230 10.40 -6.09 22.19
C SER A 230 9.57 -4.92 21.67
N LEU A 231 10.11 -3.69 21.76
CA LEU A 231 9.47 -2.50 21.19
C LEU A 231 9.24 -2.64 19.66
N SER A 232 10.25 -3.12 18.92
CA SER A 232 10.13 -3.31 17.47
C SER A 232 9.06 -4.33 17.11
N SER A 233 8.98 -5.44 17.84
CA SER A 233 7.92 -6.44 17.65
C SER A 233 6.52 -5.82 17.84
N ARG A 234 6.32 -5.02 18.90
CA ARG A 234 5.04 -4.32 19.13
C ARG A 234 4.73 -3.28 18.05
N ALA A 235 5.75 -2.59 17.54
CA ALA A 235 5.59 -1.64 16.44
C ALA A 235 5.14 -2.34 15.14
N GLU A 236 5.71 -3.51 14.84
CA GLU A 236 5.28 -4.31 13.68
C GLU A 236 3.84 -4.81 13.81
N ASP A 237 3.45 -5.26 15.00
CA ASP A 237 2.08 -5.68 15.28
C ASP A 237 1.08 -4.54 15.09
N LEU A 238 1.41 -3.35 15.62
CA LEU A 238 0.64 -2.14 15.43
C LEU A 238 0.48 -1.77 13.94
N ILE A 239 1.57 -1.81 13.18
CA ILE A 239 1.57 -1.55 11.74
C ILE A 239 0.65 -2.54 11.01
N ARG A 240 0.76 -3.84 11.33
CA ARG A 240 -0.05 -4.90 10.70
C ARG A 240 -1.54 -4.72 10.99
N ASP A 241 -1.89 -4.41 12.24
CA ASP A 241 -3.26 -4.17 12.67
C ASP A 241 -3.86 -2.93 11.98
N LEU A 242 -3.10 -1.84 11.88
CA LEU A 242 -3.54 -0.63 11.17
C LEU A 242 -3.70 -0.86 9.66
N LYS A 243 -2.81 -1.65 9.02
CA LYS A 243 -2.98 -2.06 7.62
C LYS A 243 -4.26 -2.88 7.42
N LYS A 244 -4.60 -3.79 8.35
CA LYS A 244 -5.86 -4.55 8.32
C LYS A 244 -7.07 -3.63 8.45
N ARG A 245 -7.06 -2.71 9.42
CA ARG A 245 -8.14 -1.73 9.62
C ARG A 245 -8.32 -0.80 8.40
N HIS A 246 -7.22 -0.41 7.76
CA HIS A 246 -7.24 0.31 6.50
C HIS A 246 -8.02 -0.46 5.43
N ILE A 247 -7.67 -1.72 5.18
CA ILE A 247 -8.36 -2.57 4.19
C ILE A 247 -9.86 -2.66 4.49
N GLU A 248 -10.24 -2.86 5.75
CA GLU A 248 -11.66 -2.92 6.12
C GLU A 248 -12.38 -1.59 5.91
N SER A 249 -11.69 -0.46 6.09
CA SER A 249 -12.23 0.87 5.81
C SER A 249 -12.44 1.11 4.31
N GLN A 250 -11.51 0.64 3.47
CA GLN A 250 -11.65 0.67 2.01
C GLN A 250 -12.88 -0.13 1.57
N LYS A 251 -12.98 -1.39 2.02
CA LYS A 251 -14.14 -2.23 1.72
C LYS A 251 -15.45 -1.63 2.23
N ALA A 252 -15.43 -1.00 3.40
CA ALA A 252 -16.61 -0.35 3.95
C ALA A 252 -17.07 0.83 3.10
N PHE A 253 -16.12 1.61 2.55
CA PHE A 253 -16.43 2.66 1.58
C PHE A 253 -17.06 2.08 0.31
N ASP A 254 -16.44 1.06 -0.28
CA ASP A 254 -16.97 0.38 -1.47
C ASP A 254 -18.40 -0.10 -1.26
N ARG A 255 -18.67 -0.80 -0.15
CA ARG A 255 -20.02 -1.29 0.15
C ARG A 255 -21.07 -0.17 0.18
N ARG A 256 -20.70 1.05 0.60
CA ARG A 256 -21.63 2.19 0.64
C ARG A 256 -21.89 2.77 -0.75
N VAL A 257 -20.87 2.87 -1.61
CA VAL A 257 -20.96 3.63 -2.86
C VAL A 257 -21.02 2.78 -4.14
N ASN A 258 -20.73 1.48 -4.07
CA ASN A 258 -20.62 0.61 -5.24
C ASN A 258 -21.90 0.60 -6.09
N LYS A 259 -23.09 0.63 -5.47
CA LYS A 259 -24.36 0.74 -6.21
C LYS A 259 -24.46 2.05 -7.00
N GLN A 260 -23.96 3.15 -6.47
CA GLN A 260 -23.95 4.44 -7.16
C GLN A 260 -22.96 4.43 -8.32
N ILE A 261 -21.75 3.90 -8.12
CA ILE A 261 -20.72 3.78 -9.18
C ILE A 261 -21.21 2.91 -10.32
N LYS A 262 -21.85 1.78 -10.03
CA LYS A 262 -22.41 0.87 -11.04
C LYS A 262 -23.55 1.46 -11.87
N ARG A 263 -24.20 2.53 -11.41
CA ARG A 263 -25.29 3.22 -12.12
C ARG A 263 -24.79 4.35 -13.04
N LEU A 264 -23.48 4.57 -13.10
CA LEU A 264 -22.91 5.60 -13.97
C LEU A 264 -22.98 5.22 -15.46
N LEU A 265 -23.16 3.93 -15.77
CA LEU A 265 -23.37 3.33 -17.09
C LEU A 265 -24.54 2.36 -17.00
#